data_AF-A0A920DRD4-F1
#
_entry.id   AF-A0A920DRD4-F1
#
_cell.length_a   1.000
_cell.length_b   1.000
_cell.length_c   1.000
_cell.angle_alpha   90.00
_cell.angle_beta   90.00
_cell.angle_gamma   90.00
#
_symmetry.space_group_name_H-M   'P 1'
#
loop_
_entity.id
_entity.type
_entity.pdbx_description
1 polymer ?
#
loop_
_entity_poly.entity_id
_entity_poly.type
_entity_poly.pdbx_seq_one_letter_code
_entity_poly.pdbx_strand_id
1 'polypeptide(L)' 'MYGYFSLNYNPLAEIDDGSCITISFGCDDPNAFNYDSTANVNDGSCDRFCLWMC' A
#
# COMPACT_ATOMS: atom_id res chain seq x y z
N MET A 1 -19.46 -0.35 3.60
CA MET A 1 -18.67 -0.29 4.85
C MET A 1 -17.22 -0.14 4.41
N TYR A 2 -16.81 1.10 4.12
CA TYR A 2 -15.46 1.39 3.65
C TYR A 2 -14.61 1.61 4.90
N GLY A 3 -13.94 0.55 5.34
CA GLY A 3 -13.03 0.61 6.48
C GLY A 3 -11.83 1.46 6.11
N TYR A 4 -11.68 2.59 6.77
CA TYR A 4 -10.52 3.48 6.65
C TYR A 4 -9.36 2.84 7.40
N PHE A 5 -8.67 1.90 6.74
CA PHE A 5 -7.35 1.48 7.20
C PHE A 5 -6.36 2.56 6.75
N SER A 6 -5.81 3.30 7.71
CA SER A 6 -4.80 4.34 7.49
C SER A 6 -3.45 3.87 8.01
N LEU A 7 -2.37 4.15 7.28
CA LEU A 7 -1.01 3.72 7.67
C LEU A 7 -0.54 4.36 8.98
N ASN A 8 -1.05 5.55 9.29
CA ASN A 8 -0.71 6.33 10.48
C ASN A 8 -1.83 6.29 11.53
N TYR A 9 -2.49 5.14 11.72
CA TYR A 9 -3.49 4.99 12.78
C TYR A 9 -2.92 5.37 14.16
N ASN A 10 -3.56 6.32 14.83
CA ASN A 10 -3.24 6.73 16.18
C ASN A 10 -4.45 6.47 17.09
N PRO A 11 -4.35 5.56 18.09
CA PRO A 11 -5.47 5.25 18.97
C PRO A 11 -5.84 6.39 19.94
N LEU A 12 -5.00 7.41 20.07
CA LEU A 12 -5.25 8.61 20.86
C LEU A 12 -5.77 9.78 20.02
N ALA A 13 -5.92 9.61 18.70
CA ALA A 13 -6.51 10.63 17.85
C ALA A 13 -8.03 10.70 18.10
N GLU A 14 -8.49 11.85 18.55
CA GLU A 14 -9.92 12.11 18.83
C GLU A 14 -10.60 12.87 17.70
N ILE A 15 -9.81 13.54 16.84
CA ILE A 15 -10.29 14.41 15.76
C ILE A 15 -9.53 14.03 14.48
N ASP A 16 -10.27 13.89 13.37
CA ASP A 16 -9.68 13.74 12.04
C ASP A 16 -9.16 15.11 11.56
N ASP A 17 -7.86 15.22 11.42
CA ASP A 17 -7.17 16.39 10.88
C ASP A 17 -6.89 16.27 9.37
N GLY A 18 -7.41 15.21 8.72
CA GLY A 18 -7.17 14.92 7.31
C GLY A 18 -5.73 14.46 7.01
N SER A 19 -4.90 14.21 8.03
CA SER A 19 -3.55 13.68 7.85
C SER A 19 -3.50 12.17 7.63
N CYS A 20 -4.66 11.51 7.62
CA CYS A 20 -4.76 10.07 7.40
C CYS A 20 -4.17 9.65 6.05
N ILE A 21 -3.13 8.82 6.10
CA ILE A 21 -2.51 8.22 4.92
C ILE A 21 -3.38 7.02 4.52
N THR A 22 -4.18 7.19 3.47
CA THR A 22 -5.05 6.13 2.95
C THR A 22 -4.23 4.96 2.44
N ILE A 23 -4.61 3.73 2.81
CA ILE A 23 -3.96 2.54 2.24
C ILE A 23 -4.40 2.34 0.80
N SER A 24 -3.41 2.19 -0.07
CA SER A 24 -3.57 1.77 -1.46
C SER A 24 -2.80 0.47 -1.64
N PHE A 25 -3.55 -0.61 -1.89
CA PHE A 25 -3.00 -1.93 -2.14
C PHE A 25 -2.56 -2.05 -3.59
N GLY A 26 -1.35 -2.56 -3.81
CA GLY A 26 -0.80 -2.85 -5.12
C GLY A 26 0.68 -3.18 -5.01
N CYS A 27 1.39 -3.28 -6.13
CA CYS A 27 2.82 -3.56 -6.08
C CYS A 27 3.63 -2.26 -5.85
N ASP A 28 4.29 -2.17 -4.70
CA ASP A 28 5.14 -1.04 -4.32
C ASP A 28 6.60 -1.18 -4.79
N ASP A 29 6.94 -2.29 -5.45
CA ASP A 29 8.29 -2.54 -5.92
C ASP A 29 8.55 -1.94 -7.30
N PRO A 30 9.46 -0.96 -7.43
CA PRO A 30 9.75 -0.30 -8.70
C PRO A 30 10.37 -1.22 -9.76
N ASN A 31 10.83 -2.41 -9.37
CA ASN A 31 11.40 -3.40 -10.29
C ASN A 31 10.37 -4.44 -10.76
N ALA A 32 9.14 -4.39 -10.26
CA ALA A 32 8.06 -5.26 -10.69
C ALA A 32 7.37 -4.71 -11.95
N PHE A 33 6.84 -5.61 -12.78
CA PHE A 33 6.19 -5.23 -14.04
C PHE A 33 4.86 -4.51 -13.82
N ASN A 34 4.18 -4.87 -12.74
CA ASN A 34 2.92 -4.28 -12.28
C ASN A 34 3.14 -3.26 -11.15
N TYR A 35 4.31 -2.62 -11.10
CA TYR A 35 4.56 -1.52 -10.18
C TYR A 35 3.46 -0.46 -10.27
N ASP A 36 2.87 -0.14 -9.14
CA ASP A 36 1.86 0.90 -8.98
C ASP A 36 2.44 2.00 -8.09
N SER A 37 2.69 3.17 -8.67
CA SER A 37 3.22 4.32 -7.95
C SER A 37 2.26 4.92 -6.93
N THR A 38 0.99 4.52 -6.98
CA THR A 38 -0.02 4.89 -5.98
C THR A 38 -0.12 3.87 -4.85
N ALA A 39 0.45 2.67 -5.02
CA ALA A 39 0.47 1.66 -3.97
C ALA A 39 1.45 2.06 -2.86
N ASN A 40 0.98 1.94 -1.62
CA ASN A 40 1.78 2.17 -0.42
C ASN A 40 1.82 0.96 0.51
N VAL A 41 1.07 -0.10 0.16
CA VAL A 41 1.11 -1.40 0.82
C VAL A 41 1.21 -2.46 -0.27
N ASN A 42 2.31 -3.20 -0.25
CA ASN A 42 2.48 -4.38 -1.08
C ASN A 42 1.39 -5.41 -0.78
N ASP A 43 0.59 -5.76 -1.79
CA ASP A 43 -0.47 -6.77 -1.68
C ASP A 43 0.00 -8.19 -2.02
N GLY A 44 1.29 -8.37 -2.32
CA GLY A 44 1.90 -9.63 -2.73
C GLY A 44 1.66 -9.98 -4.20
N SER A 45 1.00 -9.12 -4.97
CA SER A 45 0.76 -9.33 -6.40
C SER A 45 1.95 -8.95 -7.29
N CYS A 46 3.05 -8.46 -6.72
CA CYS A 46 4.23 -8.01 -7.46
C CYS A 46 4.77 -9.07 -8.42
N ASP A 47 4.59 -8.83 -9.71
CA ASP A 47 5.08 -9.66 -10.79
C ASP A 47 6.54 -9.32 -11.07
N ARG A 48 7.44 -10.05 -10.40
CA ARG A 48 8.87 -10.04 -10.67
C ARG A 48 9.18 -11.12 -11.69
N PHE A 49 9.35 -10.71 -12.95
CA PHE A 49 9.61 -11.59 -14.09
C PHE A 49 10.88 -12.48 -13.97
N CYS A 50 11.75 -12.26 -12.96
CA CYS A 50 13.04 -12.94 -12.91
C CYS A 50 13.61 -13.18 -11.50
N LEU A 51 12.87 -13.86 -10.60
CA LEU A 51 13.44 -14.47 -9.39
C LEU A 51 12.92 -15.88 -9.07
N TRP A 52 11.96 -16.39 -9.84
CA TRP A 52 11.43 -17.74 -9.65
C TRP A 52 11.66 -18.69 -10.84
N MET A 53 12.23 -18.20 -11.96
CA MET A 53 12.67 -19.03 -13.09
C MET A 53 13.89 -18.47 -13.85
N CYS A 54 14.95 -18.15 -13.12
CA CYS A 54 16.33 -18.29 -13.65
C CYS A 54 16.95 -19.50 -12.96
#